data_AF-A0A2N2B005-F1
#
_entry.id   AF-A0A2N2B005-F1
#
_cell.length_a   1.000
_cell.length_b   1.000
_cell.length_c   1.000
_cell.angle_alpha   90.00
_cell.angle_beta   90.00
_cell.angle_gamma   90.00
#
_symmetry.space_group_name_H-M   'P 1'
#
loop_
_entity.id
_entity.type
_entity.pdbx_description
1 polymer ?
#
loop_
_entity_poly.entity_id
_entity_poly.type
_entity_poly.pdbx_seq_one_letter_code
_entity_poly.pdbx_strand_id
1 'polypeptide(L)'
;MLKWKAEYAIGVKNIDDQHKHIFEIANSAYDLLKNDTCTDKYSRIVQVIDDLRQYARYHFQWEEDFMFKIQCADLEAQKLEHEAFNRKIDGFNLVDIDQSQDQIIEGLLFFVLGWIVDHILGRDKFIMAE
;
A
#
# COMPACT_ATOMS: atom_id res chain seq x y z
N MET A 1 -0.38 10.42 12.05
CA MET A 1 0.71 10.35 11.06
C MET A 1 1.52 9.09 11.30
N LEU A 2 1.64 8.29 10.25
CA LEU A 2 2.38 7.05 10.16
C LEU A 2 3.84 7.37 9.91
N LYS A 3 4.74 6.67 10.59
CA LYS A 3 6.18 6.92 10.48
C LYS A 3 6.85 5.70 9.90
N TRP A 4 7.59 5.91 8.81
CA TRP A 4 8.58 4.94 8.37
C TRP A 4 9.58 4.70 9.51
N LYS A 5 9.95 3.43 9.70
CA LYS A 5 10.94 3.02 10.70
C LYS A 5 12.02 2.21 10.03
N ALA A 6 13.24 2.30 10.55
CA ALA A 6 14.37 1.52 10.04
C ALA A 6 14.13 0.00 10.06
N GLU A 7 13.28 -0.50 10.97
CA GLU A 7 12.92 -1.91 11.06
C GLU A 7 12.16 -2.47 9.84
N TYR A 8 11.58 -1.58 9.01
CA TYR A 8 10.89 -1.94 7.77
C TYR A 8 11.82 -2.02 6.56
N ALA A 9 13.07 -1.55 6.68
CA ALA A 9 14.01 -1.65 5.58
C ALA A 9 14.42 -3.10 5.36
N ILE A 10 14.43 -3.53 4.09
CA ILE A 10 14.87 -4.88 3.68
C ILE A 10 16.28 -4.85 3.08
N GLY A 11 16.87 -3.66 2.91
CA GLY A 11 18.24 -3.49 2.42
C GLY A 11 18.36 -3.37 0.89
N VAL A 12 17.24 -3.47 0.16
CA VAL A 12 17.16 -3.15 -1.26
C VAL A 12 16.66 -1.72 -1.40
N LYS A 13 17.60 -0.77 -1.58
CA LYS A 13 17.30 0.68 -1.57
C LYS A 13 16.07 1.07 -2.39
N ASN A 14 15.90 0.50 -3.58
CA ASN A 14 14.78 0.86 -4.44
C ASN A 14 13.43 0.37 -3.89
N ILE A 15 13.38 -0.83 -3.29
CA ILE A 15 12.19 -1.35 -2.61
C ILE A 15 11.90 -0.52 -1.36
N ASP A 16 12.94 -0.23 -0.55
CA ASP A 16 12.79 0.59 0.66
C ASP A 16 12.25 2.00 0.34
N ASP A 17 12.66 2.59 -0.78
CA ASP A 17 12.16 3.89 -1.23
C ASP A 17 10.72 3.81 -1.75
N GLN A 18 10.35 2.71 -2.41
CA GLN A 18 8.95 2.46 -2.81
C GLN A 18 8.04 2.26 -1.60
N HIS A 19 8.47 1.51 -0.58
CA HIS A 19 7.71 1.36 0.66
C HIS A 19 7.47 2.70 1.34
N LYS A 20 8.49 3.56 1.44
CA LYS A 20 8.31 4.91 2.00
C LYS A 20 7.24 5.71 1.25
N HIS A 21 7.19 5.60 -0.07
CA HIS A 21 6.17 6.29 -0.86
C HIS A 21 4.75 5.74 -0.60
N ILE A 22 4.59 4.43 -0.40
CA ILE A 22 3.30 3.87 0.05
C ILE A 22 2.87 4.48 1.39
N PHE A 23 3.82 4.66 2.33
CA PHE A 23 3.56 5.34 3.60
C PHE A 23 3.20 6.82 3.41
N GLU A 24 3.74 7.52 2.41
CA GLU A 24 3.39 8.90 2.07
C GLU A 24 1.94 9.00 1.54
N ILE A 25 1.53 8.08 0.66
CA ILE A 25 0.15 7.98 0.17
C ILE A 25 -0.80 7.72 1.35
N ALA A 26 -0.46 6.77 2.22
CA ALA A 26 -1.26 6.48 3.42
C ALA A 26 -1.31 7.66 4.40
N ASN A 27 -0.23 8.43 4.54
CA ASN A 27 -0.24 9.66 5.34
C ASN A 27 -1.16 10.74 4.74
N SER A 28 -1.20 10.86 3.41
CA SER A 28 -2.12 11.78 2.72
C SER A 28 -3.58 11.41 2.98
N ALA A 29 -3.88 10.11 3.01
CA ALA A 29 -5.19 9.60 3.42
C ALA A 29 -5.50 9.92 4.90
N TYR A 30 -4.53 9.73 5.80
CA TYR A 30 -4.69 10.04 7.22
C TYR A 30 -4.97 11.53 7.46
N ASP A 31 -4.23 12.41 6.78
CA ASP A 31 -4.40 13.85 6.92
C ASP A 31 -5.76 14.32 6.37
N LEU A 32 -6.22 13.71 5.26
CA LEU A 32 -7.56 13.96 4.73
C LEU A 32 -8.65 13.51 5.70
N LEU A 33 -8.50 12.33 6.32
CA LEU A 33 -9.42 11.84 7.34
C LEU A 33 -9.50 12.83 8.52
N LYS A 34 -8.35 13.33 9.00
CA LYS A 34 -8.27 14.26 10.14
C LYS A 34 -8.59 15.72 9.81
N ASN A 35 -8.91 16.03 8.55
CA ASN A 35 -9.29 17.37 8.17
C ASN A 35 -10.79 17.62 8.42
N ASP A 36 -11.12 18.05 9.64
CA ASP A 36 -12.49 18.38 10.06
C ASP A 36 -13.08 19.60 9.35
N THR A 37 -12.26 20.40 8.66
CA THR A 37 -12.71 21.57 7.90
C THR A 37 -13.08 21.26 6.46
N CYS A 38 -12.72 20.06 5.97
CA CYS A 38 -13.01 19.60 4.62
C CYS A 38 -14.34 18.83 4.62
N THR A 39 -15.44 19.52 4.30
CA THR A 39 -16.80 18.95 4.30
C THR A 39 -17.05 17.98 3.15
N ASP A 40 -16.39 18.19 2.01
CA ASP A 40 -16.42 17.25 0.88
C ASP A 40 -15.00 16.78 0.58
N LYS A 41 -14.74 15.51 0.84
CA LYS A 41 -13.48 14.81 0.64
C LYS A 41 -13.52 13.89 -0.58
N TYR A 42 -14.65 13.80 -1.31
CA TYR A 42 -14.88 12.80 -2.37
C TYR A 42 -13.73 12.71 -3.38
N SER A 43 -13.42 13.83 -4.04
CA SER A 43 -12.40 13.89 -5.10
C SER A 43 -11.01 13.49 -4.59
N ARG A 44 -10.69 13.85 -3.35
CA ARG A 44 -9.41 13.52 -2.72
C ARG A 44 -9.35 12.06 -2.28
N ILE A 45 -10.46 11.48 -1.82
CA ILE A 45 -10.55 10.04 -1.52
C ILE A 45 -10.35 9.23 -2.80
N VAL A 46 -11.03 9.62 -3.88
CA VAL A 46 -10.86 8.98 -5.21
C VAL A 46 -9.39 9.03 -5.63
N GLN A 47 -8.76 10.20 -5.52
CA GLN A 47 -7.36 10.37 -5.85
C GLN A 47 -6.44 9.47 -5.01
N VAL A 48 -6.63 9.42 -3.69
CA VAL A 48 -5.84 8.55 -2.79
C VAL A 48 -5.98 7.07 -3.17
N ILE A 49 -7.19 6.63 -3.51
CA ILE A 49 -7.44 5.24 -3.92
C ILE A 49 -6.72 4.95 -5.24
N ASP A 50 -6.80 5.86 -6.21
CA ASP A 50 -6.16 5.68 -7.52
C ASP A 50 -4.63 5.74 -7.43
N ASP A 51 -4.08 6.66 -6.65
CA ASP A 51 -2.64 6.76 -6.36
C ASP A 51 -2.14 5.44 -5.75
N LEU A 52 -2.86 4.92 -4.75
CA LEU A 52 -2.51 3.65 -4.12
C LEU A 52 -2.61 2.46 -5.10
N ARG A 53 -3.67 2.39 -5.92
CA ARG A 53 -3.83 1.34 -6.95
C ARG A 53 -2.66 1.33 -7.91
N GLN A 54 -2.35 2.49 -8.47
CA GLN A 54 -1.29 2.61 -9.46
C GLN A 54 0.06 2.29 -8.84
N TYR A 55 0.33 2.85 -7.67
CA TYR A 55 1.64 2.72 -7.04
C TYR A 55 1.89 1.33 -6.47
N ALA A 56 0.88 0.68 -5.87
CA ALA A 56 1.01 -0.71 -5.40
C ALA A 56 1.31 -1.66 -6.55
N ARG A 57 0.60 -1.55 -7.68
CA ARG A 57 0.88 -2.36 -8.88
C ARG A 57 2.28 -2.12 -9.43
N TYR A 58 2.72 -0.86 -9.48
CA TYR A 58 4.07 -0.52 -9.90
C TYR A 58 5.13 -1.15 -8.98
N HIS A 59 4.94 -1.01 -7.68
CA HIS A 59 5.84 -1.55 -6.65
C HIS A 59 5.93 -3.08 -6.74
N PHE A 60 4.78 -3.77 -6.71
CA PHE A 60 4.72 -5.22 -6.81
C PHE A 60 5.34 -5.76 -8.11
N GLN A 61 5.05 -5.13 -9.26
CA GLN A 61 5.67 -5.54 -10.52
C GLN A 61 7.20 -5.40 -10.47
N TRP A 62 7.70 -4.31 -9.88
CA TRP A 62 9.13 -4.09 -9.75
C TRP A 62 9.79 -5.15 -8.87
N GLU A 63 9.16 -5.46 -7.74
CA GLU A 63 9.62 -6.46 -6.78
C GLU A 63 9.61 -7.87 -7.38
N GLU A 64 8.52 -8.26 -8.05
CA GLU A 64 8.40 -9.53 -8.76
C GLU A 64 9.46 -9.68 -9.86
N ASP A 65 9.71 -8.61 -10.64
CA ASP A 65 10.77 -8.59 -11.66
C ASP A 65 12.16 -8.74 -11.03
N PHE A 66 12.37 -8.15 -9.85
CA PHE A 66 13.62 -8.27 -9.11
C PHE A 66 13.82 -9.68 -8.56
N MET A 67 12.81 -10.22 -7.88
CA MET A 67 12.76 -11.60 -7.37
C MET A 67 13.00 -12.63 -8.48
N PHE A 68 12.39 -12.43 -9.65
CA PHE A 68 12.62 -13.29 -10.82
C PHE A 68 14.08 -13.29 -11.27
N LYS A 69 14.72 -12.11 -11.33
CA LYS A 69 16.13 -11.98 -11.74
C LYS A 69 17.09 -12.66 -10.77
N ILE A 70 16.80 -12.65 -9.48
CA ILE A 70 17.63 -13.29 -8.45
C ILE A 70 17.22 -14.75 -8.18
N GLN A 71 16.22 -15.27 -8.90
CA GLN A 71 15.71 -16.63 -8.72
C GLN A 71 15.21 -16.91 -7.30
N CYS A 72 14.56 -15.93 -6.68
CA CYS A 72 13.99 -16.05 -5.33
C CYS A 72 12.93 -17.18 -5.30
N ALA A 73 13.05 -18.10 -4.34
CA ALA A 73 12.19 -19.28 -4.24
C ALA A 73 10.73 -18.93 -3.91
N ASP A 74 10.49 -17.82 -3.20
CA ASP A 74 9.18 -17.43 -2.69
C ASP A 74 8.36 -16.57 -3.67
N LEU A 75 8.86 -16.32 -4.89
CA LEU A 75 8.22 -15.46 -5.89
C LEU A 75 6.73 -15.77 -6.10
N GLU A 76 6.37 -17.03 -6.32
CA GLU A 76 4.98 -17.40 -6.61
C GLU A 76 4.05 -17.19 -5.40
N ALA A 77 4.55 -17.41 -4.17
CA ALA A 77 3.76 -17.15 -2.97
C ALA A 77 3.51 -15.64 -2.78
N GLN A 78 4.55 -14.82 -2.99
CA GLN A 78 4.47 -13.38 -2.85
C GLN A 78 3.53 -12.74 -3.90
N LYS A 79 3.58 -13.22 -5.15
CA LYS A 79 2.65 -12.81 -6.22
C LYS A 79 1.18 -13.02 -5.83
N LEU A 80 0.85 -14.13 -5.19
CA LEU A 80 -0.53 -14.39 -4.74
C LEU A 80 -1.00 -13.37 -3.69
N GLU A 81 -0.10 -12.93 -2.81
CA GLU A 81 -0.39 -11.89 -1.82
C GLU A 81 -0.56 -10.52 -2.48
N HIS A 82 0.30 -10.17 -3.44
CA HIS A 82 0.19 -8.94 -4.23
C HIS A 82 -1.14 -8.87 -5.00
N GLU A 83 -1.51 -9.96 -5.65
CA GLU A 83 -2.80 -10.06 -6.36
C GLU A 83 -3.99 -9.93 -5.39
N ALA A 84 -3.90 -10.52 -4.20
CA ALA A 84 -4.94 -10.40 -3.19
C ALA A 84 -5.10 -8.96 -2.70
N PHE A 85 -3.98 -8.25 -2.49
CA PHE A 85 -3.98 -6.83 -2.17
C PHE A 85 -4.62 -6.01 -3.28
N ASN A 86 -4.18 -6.20 -4.53
CA ASN A 86 -4.72 -5.49 -5.70
C ASN A 86 -6.23 -5.69 -5.83
N ARG A 87 -6.72 -6.93 -5.73
CA ARG A 87 -8.17 -7.23 -5.76
C ARG A 87 -8.92 -6.53 -4.65
N LYS A 88 -8.34 -6.44 -3.44
CA LYS A 88 -8.96 -5.77 -2.31
C LYS A 88 -9.06 -4.27 -2.51
N ILE A 89 -8.02 -3.62 -3.04
CA ILE A 89 -8.04 -2.20 -3.38
C ILE A 89 -8.99 -1.90 -4.54
N ASP A 90 -9.02 -2.74 -5.58
CA ASP A 90 -9.97 -2.62 -6.68
C ASP A 90 -11.43 -2.70 -6.19
N GLY A 91 -11.68 -3.44 -5.11
CA GLY A 91 -12.99 -3.57 -4.47
C GLY A 91 -13.47 -2.33 -3.70
N PHE A 92 -12.63 -1.32 -3.47
CA PHE A 92 -13.10 -0.04 -2.92
C PHE A 92 -13.93 0.70 -3.99
N ASN A 93 -15.25 0.62 -3.83
CA ASN A 93 -16.23 1.17 -4.76
C ASN A 93 -16.33 2.69 -4.61
N LEU A 94 -16.07 3.42 -5.70
CA LEU A 94 -16.12 4.88 -5.72
C LEU A 94 -17.55 5.44 -5.60
N VAL A 95 -18.57 4.61 -5.88
CA VAL A 95 -19.99 5.00 -5.81
C VAL A 95 -20.46 5.15 -4.36
N ASP A 96 -19.89 4.41 -3.43
CA ASP A 96 -20.30 4.41 -2.02
C ASP A 96 -19.69 5.57 -1.21
N ILE A 97 -18.77 6.34 -1.81
CA ILE A 97 -18.04 7.43 -1.14
C ILE A 97 -18.95 8.57 -0.71
N ASP A 98 -19.96 8.89 -1.51
CA ASP A 98 -20.79 10.08 -1.28
C ASP A 98 -21.55 10.06 0.05
N GLN A 99 -21.85 8.86 0.59
CA GLN A 99 -22.64 8.69 1.81
C GLN A 99 -21.79 8.42 3.07
N SER A 100 -20.54 7.98 2.91
CA SER A 100 -19.71 7.46 4.00
C SER A 100 -18.21 7.77 3.86
N GLN A 101 -17.87 8.99 3.44
CA GLN A 101 -16.49 9.44 3.14
C GLN A 101 -15.46 9.07 4.23
N ASP A 102 -15.72 9.43 5.50
CA ASP A 102 -14.80 9.17 6.61
C ASP A 102 -14.67 7.67 6.93
N GLN A 103 -15.76 6.90 6.81
CA GLN A 103 -15.71 5.45 7.03
C GLN A 103 -14.89 4.73 5.94
N ILE A 104 -14.99 5.20 4.69
CA ILE A 104 -14.23 4.61 3.59
C ILE A 104 -12.74 4.88 3.73
N ILE A 105 -12.37 6.14 4.01
CA ILE A 105 -10.95 6.46 4.17
C ILE A 105 -10.35 5.79 5.41
N GLU A 106 -11.12 5.66 6.50
CA GLU A 106 -10.71 4.88 7.68
C GLU A 106 -10.53 3.40 7.35
N GLY A 107 -11.48 2.79 6.64
CA GLY A 107 -11.39 1.40 6.19
C GLY A 107 -10.22 1.16 5.24
N LEU A 108 -9.94 2.11 4.34
CA LEU A 108 -8.79 2.08 3.45
C LEU A 108 -7.48 2.12 4.25
N LEU A 109 -7.34 3.09 5.16
CA LEU A 109 -6.19 3.21 6.04
C LEU A 109 -5.95 1.94 6.87
N PHE A 110 -7.00 1.42 7.50
CA PHE A 110 -6.90 0.21 8.31
C PHE A 110 -6.40 -0.98 7.47
N PHE A 111 -6.95 -1.16 6.27
CA PHE A 111 -6.53 -2.24 5.37
C PHE A 111 -5.08 -2.08 4.92
N VAL A 112 -4.73 -0.92 4.36
CA VAL A 112 -3.39 -0.68 3.77
C VAL A 112 -2.30 -0.83 4.81
N LEU A 113 -2.51 -0.25 6.00
CA LEU A 113 -1.49 -0.26 7.05
C LEU A 113 -1.36 -1.61 7.74
N GLY A 114 -2.48 -2.30 7.96
CA GLY A 114 -2.45 -3.66 8.47
C GLY A 114 -1.70 -4.58 7.51
N TRP A 115 -1.99 -4.48 6.22
CA TRP A 115 -1.36 -5.35 5.23
C TRP A 115 0.11 -5.00 4.97
N ILE A 116 0.46 -3.72 4.71
CA ILE A 116 1.80 -3.36 4.25
C ILE A 116 2.88 -3.65 5.29
N VAL A 117 2.61 -3.41 6.58
CA VAL A 117 3.59 -3.66 7.63
C VAL A 117 3.83 -5.16 7.79
N ASP A 118 2.76 -5.95 7.79
CA ASP A 118 2.85 -7.41 7.91
C ASP A 118 3.52 -8.02 6.68
N HIS A 119 3.23 -7.51 5.48
CA HIS A 119 3.85 -7.97 4.23
C HIS A 119 5.35 -7.67 4.20
N ILE A 120 5.75 -6.43 4.49
CA ILE A 120 7.17 -6.05 4.56
C ILE A 120 7.94 -6.94 5.54
N LEU A 121 7.39 -7.10 6.74
CA LEU A 121 8.07 -7.84 7.81
C LEU A 121 8.02 -9.36 7.63
N GLY A 122 7.01 -9.88 6.94
CA GLY A 122 6.73 -11.31 6.80
C GLY A 122 7.07 -11.92 5.44
N ARG A 123 7.20 -11.10 4.38
CA ARG A 123 7.51 -11.53 3.01
C ARG A 123 8.71 -10.81 2.44
N ASP A 124 8.66 -9.48 2.32
CA ASP A 124 9.69 -8.73 1.57
C ASP A 124 11.07 -8.88 2.18
N LYS A 125 11.16 -9.04 3.51
CA LYS A 125 12.42 -9.36 4.21
C LYS A 125 13.09 -10.64 3.75
N PHE A 126 12.36 -11.59 3.18
CA PHE A 126 12.90 -12.86 2.68
C PHE A 126 13.40 -12.77 1.23
N ILE A 127 13.15 -11.67 0.52
CA ILE A 127 13.64 -11.48 -0.86
C ILE A 127 15.17 -11.60 -0.94
N MET A 128 15.87 -11.15 0.11
CA MET A 128 17.32 -11.20 0.21
C MET A 128 17.82 -12.26 1.20
N ALA A 129 16.93 -13.10 1.74
CA ALA A 129 17.33 -14.18 2.64
C ALA A 129 17.78 -15.39 1.80
N GLU A 130 19.04 -15.78 1.97
CA GLU A 130 19.63 -17.01 1.40
C GLU A 130 19.06 -18.27 2.06
#